data_AF-A0A6L8CAI6-F1
#
_entry.id   AF-A0A6L8CAI6-F1
#
_cell.length_a   1.000
_cell.length_b   1.000
_cell.length_c   1.000
_cell.angle_alpha   90.00
_cell.angle_beta   90.00
_cell.angle_gamma   90.00
#
_symmetry.space_group_name_H-M   'P 1'
#
loop_
_entity.id
_entity.type
_entity.pdbx_description
1 polymer ?
#
loop_
_entity_poly.entity_id
_entity_poly.type
_entity_poly.pdbx_seq_one_letter_code
_entity_poly.pdbx_strand_id
1 'polypeptide(L)'
;MAVLESTSNMPEGGVNVTVLIETPAIPFAGQVVILGENGQNLGQTDLLVYTRSRVTAPLSAPPGEFITLEFIPDLGTPAPPSIQIPVDY
;
A
#
# COMPACT_ATOMS: atom_id res chain seq x y z
N MET A 1 -8.92 9.01 7.06
CA MET A 1 -7.61 9.70 6.91
C MET A 1 -6.56 8.61 6.97
N ALA A 2 -5.67 8.50 5.98
CA ALA A 2 -4.53 7.58 6.02
C ALA A 2 -3.28 8.40 6.40
N VAL A 3 -2.44 7.87 7.29
CA VAL A 3 -1.22 8.54 7.76
C VAL A 3 -0.03 7.69 7.32
N LEU A 4 0.93 8.29 6.63
CA LEU A 4 2.11 7.57 6.14
C LEU A 4 3.22 7.61 7.21
N GLU A 5 3.70 6.45 7.66
CA GLU A 5 4.91 6.33 8.49
C GLU A 5 5.92 5.45 7.72
N SER A 6 6.84 6.06 6.99
CA SER A 6 7.89 5.31 6.27
C SER A 6 9.04 4.96 7.22
N THR A 7 9.39 3.68 7.32
CA THR A 7 10.60 3.20 8.01
C THR A 7 11.34 2.24 7.08
N SER A 8 12.45 2.71 6.50
CA SER A 8 13.27 1.94 5.56
C SER A 8 14.29 1.07 6.32
N ASN A 9 14.17 -0.26 6.20
CA ASN A 9 15.20 -1.21 6.63
C ASN A 9 15.55 -2.11 5.43
N MET A 10 16.81 -2.12 5.00
CA MET A 10 17.27 -2.85 3.80
C MET A 10 17.83 -4.24 4.12
N PRO A 11 17.32 -5.30 3.47
CA PRO A 11 18.12 -6.37 2.91
C PRO A 11 18.20 -6.24 1.37
N GLU A 12 19.27 -6.75 0.77
CA GLU A 12 19.61 -6.64 -0.65
C GLU A 12 18.42 -6.75 -1.62
N GLY A 13 18.09 -5.67 -2.32
CA GLY A 13 17.26 -5.70 -3.54
C GLY A 13 15.85 -5.11 -3.46
N GLY A 14 15.41 -4.55 -2.32
CA GLY A 14 14.12 -3.86 -2.25
C GLY A 14 13.92 -3.03 -0.98
N VAL A 15 13.01 -2.06 -1.04
CA VAL A 15 12.59 -1.24 0.13
C VAL A 15 11.29 -1.82 0.65
N ASN A 16 11.16 -2.01 1.96
CA ASN A 16 9.85 -2.31 2.55
C ASN A 16 9.19 -1.00 2.97
N VAL A 17 8.11 -0.61 2.31
CA VAL A 17 7.29 0.53 2.75
C VAL A 17 6.15 0.00 3.60
N THR A 18 5.99 0.61 4.77
CA THR A 18 4.85 0.33 5.66
C THR A 18 3.86 1.48 5.57
N VAL A 19 2.60 1.16 5.27
CA VAL A 19 1.50 2.14 5.20
C VAL A 19 0.50 1.84 6.28
N LEU A 20 0.09 2.88 7.01
CA LEU A 20 -0.97 2.79 7.99
C LEU A 20 -2.30 3.13 7.34
N ILE A 21 -3.19 2.14 7.31
CA ILE A 21 -4.55 2.30 6.82
C ILE A 21 -5.47 2.37 8.01
N GLU A 22 -6.35 3.36 8.02
CA GLU A 22 -7.37 3.54 9.05
C GLU A 22 -8.76 3.64 8.43
N THR A 23 -9.66 2.80 8.92
CA THR A 23 -11.05 2.73 8.47
C THR A 23 -11.96 3.31 9.56
N PRO A 24 -12.47 4.55 9.42
CA PRO A 24 -13.14 5.24 10.52
C PRO A 24 -14.56 4.73 10.84
N ALA A 25 -15.17 3.92 9.96
CA ALA A 25 -16.57 3.51 10.12
C ALA A 25 -16.87 2.07 9.67
N ILE A 26 -16.27 1.63 8.56
CA ILE A 26 -16.57 0.32 7.95
C ILE A 26 -15.25 -0.40 7.68
N PRO A 27 -15.10 -1.65 8.12
CA PRO A 27 -13.92 -2.45 7.81
C PRO A 27 -13.68 -2.53 6.30
N PHE A 28 -12.42 -2.47 5.90
CA PHE A 28 -12.01 -2.81 4.54
C PHE A 28 -11.63 -4.29 4.50
N ALA A 29 -12.14 -5.02 3.53
CA ALA A 29 -11.70 -6.38 3.20
C ALA A 29 -11.48 -6.42 1.69
N GLY A 30 -10.35 -6.92 1.24
CA GLY A 30 -10.08 -7.04 -0.19
C GLY A 30 -8.59 -7.12 -0.49
N GLN A 31 -8.23 -6.82 -1.72
CA GLN A 31 -6.84 -6.86 -2.19
C GLN A 31 -6.23 -5.47 -2.20
N VAL A 32 -4.95 -5.39 -1.85
CA VAL A 32 -4.10 -4.24 -2.11
C VAL A 32 -3.17 -4.60 -3.25
N VAL A 33 -3.24 -3.84 -4.33
CA VAL A 33 -2.36 -3.96 -5.48
C VAL A 33 -1.35 -2.82 -5.44
N ILE A 34 -0.07 -3.17 -5.61
CA ILE A 34 1.03 -2.23 -5.66
C ILE A 34 1.34 -2.02 -7.14
N LEU A 35 1.12 -0.80 -7.62
CA LEU A 35 1.39 -0.40 -8.99
C LEU A 35 2.63 0.50 -9.05
N GLY A 36 3.48 0.30 -10.05
CA GLY A 36 4.56 1.24 -10.37
C GLY A 36 4.05 2.50 -11.07
N GLU A 37 4.93 3.45 -11.35
CA GLU A 37 4.58 4.73 -11.99
C GLU A 37 3.92 4.55 -13.37
N ASN A 38 4.34 3.52 -14.10
CA ASN A 38 3.78 3.14 -15.41
C ASN A 38 2.52 2.25 -15.32
N GLY A 39 1.98 2.02 -14.12
CA GLY A 39 0.83 1.14 -13.89
C GLY A 39 1.16 -0.35 -13.89
N GLN A 40 2.43 -0.76 -13.94
CA GLN A 40 2.81 -2.17 -13.84
C GLN A 40 2.50 -2.73 -12.45
N ASN A 41 1.97 -3.94 -12.37
CA ASN A 41 1.75 -4.61 -11.09
C ASN A 41 3.10 -5.08 -10.52
N LEU A 42 3.48 -4.51 -9.38
CA LEU A 42 4.71 -4.82 -8.63
C LEU A 42 4.46 -5.83 -7.51
N GLY A 43 3.20 -6.03 -7.11
CA GLY A 43 2.82 -6.97 -6.06
C GLY A 43 1.36 -6.84 -5.66
N GLN A 44 0.85 -7.86 -4.99
CA GLN A 44 -0.52 -7.88 -4.47
C GLN A 44 -0.58 -8.63 -3.14
N THR A 45 -1.48 -8.21 -2.25
CA THR A 45 -1.75 -8.90 -0.99
C THR A 45 -3.22 -8.77 -0.59
N ASP A 46 -3.79 -9.81 -0.01
CA ASP A 46 -5.08 -9.73 0.67
C ASP A 46 -4.93 -8.95 1.98
N LEU A 47 -5.94 -8.16 2.32
CA LEU A 47 -5.94 -7.31 3.50
C LEU A 47 -7.33 -7.20 4.12
N LEU A 48 -7.37 -7.29 5.45
CA LEU A 48 -8.54 -7.04 6.27
C LEU A 48 -8.20 -5.99 7.34
N VAL A 49 -8.85 -4.83 7.27
CA VAL A 49 -8.65 -3.68 8.18
C VAL A 49 -9.94 -3.39 8.91
N TYR A 50 -9.99 -3.68 10.21
CA TYR A 50 -11.17 -3.38 11.05
C TYR A 50 -11.21 -1.95 11.57
N THR A 51 -10.06 -1.41 11.96
CA THR A 51 -9.92 -0.06 12.54
C THR A 51 -8.65 0.61 12.05
N ARG A 52 -7.51 -0.06 12.26
CA ARG A 52 -6.18 0.39 11.85
C ARG A 52 -5.32 -0.82 11.50
N SER A 53 -4.61 -0.80 10.39
CA SER A 53 -3.68 -1.87 10.01
C SER A 53 -2.47 -1.32 9.29
N ARG A 54 -1.33 -1.98 9.50
CA ARG A 54 -0.07 -1.69 8.83
C ARG A 54 0.09 -2.67 7.67
N VAL A 55 0.26 -2.14 6.47
CA VAL A 55 0.54 -2.92 5.27
C VAL A 55 2.00 -2.71 4.91
N THR A 56 2.77 -3.79 4.90
CA THR A 56 4.15 -3.75 4.41
C THR A 56 4.16 -4.25 2.98
N ALA A 57 4.58 -3.38 2.07
CA ALA A 57 4.71 -3.68 0.65
C ALA A 57 6.21 -3.81 0.30
N PRO A 58 6.64 -4.96 -0.26
CA PRO A 58 7.97 -5.06 -0.84
C PRO A 58 8.02 -4.18 -2.09
N LEU A 59 8.91 -3.21 -2.11
CA LEU A 59 9.14 -2.33 -3.25
C LEU A 59 10.37 -2.78 -4.01
N SER A 60 10.16 -3.12 -5.26
CA SER A 60 11.19 -3.21 -6.28
C SER A 60 10.93 -2.13 -7.32
N ALA A 61 11.06 -0.86 -6.92
CA ALA A 61 10.91 0.30 -7.80
C ALA A 61 12.23 1.09 -7.86
N PRO A 62 12.60 1.62 -9.04
CA PRO A 62 13.73 2.53 -9.18
C PRO A 62 13.61 3.77 -8.26
N PRO A 63 14.73 4.32 -7.78
CA PRO A 63 14.76 5.59 -7.05
C PRO A 63 14.12 6.73 -7.86
N GLY A 64 13.31 7.56 -7.22
CA GLY A 64 12.68 8.74 -7.85
C GLY A 64 11.37 8.47 -8.59
N GLU A 65 10.88 7.23 -8.57
CA GLU A 65 9.54 6.88 -9.07
C GLU A 65 8.49 6.92 -7.95
N PHE A 66 7.22 6.92 -8.34
CA PHE A 66 6.10 6.77 -7.40
C PHE A 66 5.52 5.36 -7.51
N ILE A 67 5.11 4.80 -6.37
CA ILE A 67 4.26 3.61 -6.33
C ILE A 67 2.86 3.98 -5.87
N THR A 68 1.86 3.35 -6.47
CA THR A 68 0.45 3.52 -6.13
C THR A 68 -0.05 2.27 -5.43
N LEU A 69 -0.60 2.43 -4.22
CA LEU A 69 -1.39 1.39 -3.56
C LEU A 69 -2.84 1.56 -3.99
N GLU A 70 -3.35 0.57 -4.73
CA GLU A 70 -4.75 0.49 -5.14
C GLU A 70 -5.49 -0.54 -4.27
N PHE A 71 -6.67 -0.16 -3.80
CA PHE A 71 -7.49 -0.98 -2.91
C PHE A 71 -8.69 -1.53 -3.69
N ILE A 72 -8.71 -2.84 -3.89
CA ILE A 72 -9.78 -3.56 -4.58
C ILE A 72 -10.64 -4.23 -3.51
N PRO A 73 -11.86 -3.74 -3.24
CA PRO A 73 -12.69 -4.27 -2.18
C PRO A 73 -13.29 -5.63 -2.55
N ASP A 74 -13.41 -6.51 -1.57
CA ASP A 74 -14.31 -7.65 -1.64
C ASP A 74 -15.76 -7.16 -1.59
N LEU A 75 -16.64 -7.87 -2.30
CA LEU A 75 -18.03 -7.50 -2.54
C LEU A 75 -18.72 -6.91 -1.30
N GLY A 76 -19.15 -5.65 -1.41
CA GLY A 76 -19.93 -4.97 -0.37
C GLY A 76 -19.12 -4.15 0.62
N THR A 77 -17.78 -4.12 0.53
CA THR A 77 -16.95 -3.20 1.34
C THR A 77 -16.57 -1.95 0.54
N PRO A 78 -16.56 -0.76 1.15
CA PRO A 78 -16.05 0.43 0.50
C PRO A 78 -14.51 0.39 0.42
N ALA A 79 -13.96 0.72 -0.75
CA ALA A 79 -12.52 0.84 -0.93
C ALA A 79 -11.97 2.13 -0.31
N PRO A 80 -10.84 2.08 0.41
CA PRO A 80 -10.02 3.25 0.68
C PRO A 80 -9.59 3.94 -0.62
N PRO A 81 -9.31 5.26 -0.60
CA PRO A 81 -8.72 5.94 -1.74
C PRO A 81 -7.32 5.39 -2.03
N SER A 82 -6.94 5.37 -3.31
CA SER A 82 -5.58 5.00 -3.72
C SER A 82 -4.55 5.97 -3.12
N ILE A 83 -3.38 5.45 -2.77
CA ILE A 83 -2.31 6.23 -2.12
C ILE A 83 -1.07 6.19 -3.01
N GLN A 84 -0.53 7.36 -3.34
CA GLN A 84 0.76 7.48 -4.03
C GLN A 84 1.88 7.73 -3.02
N ILE A 85 2.97 6.99 -3.15
CA ILE A 85 4.12 7.03 -2.25
C ILE A 85 5.36 7.29 -3.09
N PRO A 86 6.09 8.40 -2.88
CA PRO A 86 7.37 8.61 -3.52
C PRO A 86 8.39 7.60 -3.02
N VAL A 87 9.18 7.03 -3.92
CA VAL A 87 10.30 6.14 -3.61
C VAL A 87 11.58 6.97 -3.55
N ASP A 88 11.79 7.64 -2.43
CA ASP A 88 13.04 8.34 -2.12
C ASP A 88 13.93 7.41 -1.30
N TYR A 89 15.12 7.09 -1.82
CA TYR A 89 16.18 6.40 -1.06
C TYR A 89 17.01 7.39 -0.26
#